data_AF-A0A376X5F0-F1
#
_entry.id   AF-A0A376X5F0-F1
#
_cell.length_a   1.000
_cell.length_b   1.000
_cell.length_c   1.000
_cell.angle_alpha   90.00
_cell.angle_beta   90.00
_cell.angle_gamma   90.00
#
_symmetry.space_group_name_H-M   'P 1'
#
loop_
_entity.id
_entity.type
_entity.pdbx_description
1 polymer ?
#
loop_
_entity_poly.entity_id
_entity_poly.type
_entity_poly.pdbx_seq_one_letter_code
_entity_poly.pdbx_strand_id
1 'polypeptide(L)'
;MLGGLMLDNERWDDVAERVVADDFYTRPHRHIFTEMARLQESGSPIDLITLAESLERQGQLDSVGGFAYLAELSKNTPSAANISAYADIVRERAVVREMISVANEIAEAGFESAGRTSEDLLDLAESRVFKIAESRANKDEGPKNIADVLDATRGAY
;
A
#
# COMPACT_ATOMS: atom_id res chain seq x y z
N MET A 1 -2.86 -6.39 11.65
CA MET A 1 -1.95 -6.61 10.50
C MET A 1 -0.51 -6.23 10.86
N LEU A 2 -0.18 -4.95 11.10
CA LEU A 2 1.21 -4.54 11.44
C LEU A 2 1.80 -5.31 12.62
N GLY A 3 1.09 -5.43 13.74
CA GLY A 3 1.54 -6.27 14.86
C GLY A 3 1.67 -7.76 14.51
N GLY A 4 0.90 -8.25 13.52
CA GLY A 4 1.03 -9.62 13.03
C GLY A 4 2.32 -9.84 12.25
N LEU A 5 2.73 -8.86 11.44
CA LEU A 5 4.03 -8.89 10.76
C LEU A 5 5.19 -8.84 11.75
N MET A 6 5.04 -8.14 12.88
CA MET A 6 6.05 -8.13 13.96
C MET A 6 6.20 -9.49 14.67
N LEU A 7 5.17 -10.34 14.60
CA LEU A 7 5.15 -11.67 15.23
C LEU A 7 5.56 -12.79 14.27
N ASP A 8 5.26 -12.62 12.97
CA ASP A 8 5.48 -13.63 11.94
C ASP A 8 5.95 -12.94 10.65
N ASN A 9 7.27 -12.91 10.45
CA ASN A 9 7.91 -12.29 9.28
C ASN A 9 7.73 -13.13 8.01
N GLU A 10 7.40 -14.43 8.11
CA GLU A 10 7.17 -15.29 6.93
C GLU A 10 5.93 -14.83 6.14
N ARG A 11 5.04 -14.06 6.78
CA ARG A 11 3.86 -13.47 6.15
C ARG A 11 4.15 -12.17 5.40
N TRP A 12 5.38 -11.68 5.42
CA TRP A 12 5.74 -10.41 4.78
C TRP A 12 5.40 -10.42 3.29
N ASP A 13 5.87 -11.42 2.54
CA ASP A 13 5.71 -11.46 1.08
C ASP A 13 4.22 -11.46 0.69
N ASP A 14 3.40 -12.27 1.38
CA ASP A 14 1.95 -12.34 1.17
C ASP A 14 1.25 -10.99 1.45
N VAL A 15 1.66 -10.26 2.49
CA VAL A 15 1.08 -8.94 2.78
C VAL A 15 1.57 -7.89 1.80
N ALA A 16 2.86 -7.91 1.46
CA ALA A 16 3.50 -6.94 0.56
C ALA A 16 2.99 -7.05 -0.89
N GLU A 17 2.52 -8.23 -1.30
CA GLU A 17 1.82 -8.40 -2.58
C GLU A 17 0.45 -7.71 -2.62
N ARG A 18 -0.22 -7.53 -1.48
CA ARG A 18 -1.60 -7.02 -1.40
C ARG A 18 -1.70 -5.54 -1.07
N VAL A 19 -0.77 -5.04 -0.25
CA VAL A 19 -0.89 -3.73 0.41
C VAL A 19 0.41 -2.96 0.28
N VAL A 20 0.29 -1.67 -0.05
CA VAL A 20 1.39 -0.71 -0.02
C VAL A 20 1.24 0.27 1.14
N ALA A 21 2.33 0.99 1.49
CA ALA A 21 2.32 1.93 2.62
C ALA A 21 1.19 2.98 2.53
N ASP A 22 0.88 3.48 1.34
CA ASP A 22 -0.18 4.50 1.16
C ASP A 22 -1.61 3.97 1.34
N ASP A 23 -1.80 2.64 1.34
CA ASP A 23 -3.10 2.03 1.60
C ASP A 23 -3.52 2.18 3.07
N PHE A 24 -2.59 2.51 3.98
CA PHE A 24 -2.94 2.78 5.37
C PHE A 24 -3.54 4.17 5.55
N TYR A 25 -4.59 4.25 6.36
CA TYR A 25 -5.29 5.52 6.59
C TYR A 25 -4.45 6.53 7.39
N THR A 26 -3.80 6.06 8.46
CA THR A 26 -3.06 6.95 9.38
C THR A 26 -1.60 7.05 8.97
N ARG A 27 -1.03 8.26 9.08
CA ARG A 27 0.39 8.51 8.79
C ARG A 27 1.34 7.62 9.62
N PRO A 28 1.14 7.41 10.93
CA PRO A 28 1.94 6.46 11.70
C PRO A 28 2.01 5.07 11.09
N HIS A 29 0.87 4.51 10.64
CA HIS A 29 0.83 3.18 10.05
C HIS A 29 1.56 3.11 8.71
N ARG A 30 1.51 4.17 7.89
CA ARG A 30 2.30 4.25 6.65
C ARG A 30 3.78 4.16 6.96
N HIS A 31 4.26 4.98 7.89
CA HIS A 31 5.67 5.02 8.28
C HIS A 31 6.15 3.71 8.86
N ILE A 32 5.33 3.08 9.73
CA ILE A 32 5.63 1.76 10.27
C ILE A 32 5.81 0.75 9.13
N PHE A 33 4.85 0.67 8.19
CA PHE A 33 4.93 -0.29 7.08
C PHE A 33 6.11 -0.02 6.15
N THR A 34 6.39 1.24 5.84
CA THR A 34 7.57 1.64 5.05
C THR A 34 8.86 1.18 5.72
N GLU A 35 8.96 1.33 7.05
CA GLU A 35 10.17 0.89 7.76
C GLU A 35 10.29 -0.63 7.85
N MET A 36 9.17 -1.35 7.98
CA MET A 36 9.16 -2.80 7.88
C MET A 36 9.70 -3.27 6.52
N ALA A 37 9.29 -2.61 5.43
CA ALA A 37 9.81 -2.92 4.08
C ALA A 37 11.32 -2.69 4.00
N ARG A 38 11.82 -1.57 4.53
CA ARG A 38 13.24 -1.26 4.56
C ARG A 38 14.05 -2.28 5.36
N LEU A 39 13.53 -2.74 6.49
CA LEU A 39 14.15 -3.77 7.30
C LEU A 39 14.21 -5.10 6.54
N GLN A 40 13.11 -5.52 5.91
CA GLN A 40 13.07 -6.72 5.07
C GLN A 40 14.09 -6.66 3.93
N GLU A 41 14.14 -5.55 3.19
CA GLU A 41 15.09 -5.35 2.08
C GLU A 41 16.54 -5.42 2.55
N SER A 42 16.81 -4.98 3.77
CA SER A 42 18.14 -5.07 4.40
C SER A 42 18.48 -6.44 5.00
N GLY A 43 17.56 -7.41 4.94
CA GLY A 43 17.69 -8.73 5.56
C GLY A 43 17.63 -8.69 7.10
N SER A 44 17.08 -7.63 7.67
CA SER A 44 16.90 -7.48 9.12
C SER A 44 15.51 -7.98 9.54
N PRO A 45 15.38 -8.68 10.67
CA PRO A 45 14.08 -9.14 11.15
C PRO A 45 13.16 -7.95 11.48
N ILE A 46 11.86 -8.15 11.24
CA ILE A 46 10.83 -7.19 11.59
C ILE A 46 10.23 -7.62 12.93
N ASP A 47 10.84 -7.23 14.03
CA ASP A 47 10.27 -7.42 15.38
C ASP A 47 10.14 -6.06 16.10
N LEU A 48 9.47 -6.05 17.25
CA LEU A 48 9.21 -4.84 18.03
C LEU A 48 10.50 -4.05 18.36
N ILE A 49 11.58 -4.74 18.73
CA ILE A 49 12.84 -4.11 19.14
C ILE A 49 13.54 -3.57 17.90
N THR A 50 13.74 -4.42 16.88
CA THR A 50 14.45 -4.04 15.66
C THR A 50 13.74 -2.88 14.94
N LEU A 51 12.41 -2.89 14.88
CA LEU A 51 11.63 -1.82 14.31
C LEU A 51 11.73 -0.51 15.11
N ALA A 52 11.65 -0.59 16.44
CA ALA A 52 11.75 0.60 17.29
C ALA A 52 13.13 1.26 17.18
N GLU A 53 14.22 0.48 17.27
CA GLU A 53 15.59 0.99 17.10
C GLU A 53 15.79 1.62 15.72
N SER A 54 15.20 1.01 14.69
CA SER A 54 15.32 1.50 13.34
C SER A 54 14.58 2.82 13.10
N LEU A 55 13.38 2.96 13.67
CA LEU A 55 12.62 4.21 13.68
C LEU A 55 13.29 5.28 14.54
N GLU A 56 13.91 4.92 15.65
CA GLU A 56 14.64 5.84 16.53
C GLU A 56 15.86 6.43 15.82
N ARG A 57 16.66 5.60 15.15
CA ARG A 57 17.82 6.05 14.35
C ARG A 57 17.45 7.03 13.25
N GLN A 58 16.22 6.98 12.76
CA GLN A 58 15.69 7.90 11.75
C GLN A 58 14.99 9.12 12.35
N GLY A 59 14.90 9.23 13.67
CA GLY A 59 14.17 10.30 14.35
C GLY A 59 12.66 10.24 14.13
N GLN A 60 12.11 9.06 13.82
CA GLN A 60 10.70 8.86 13.48
C GLN A 60 9.89 8.14 14.57
N LEU A 61 10.54 7.53 15.57
CA LEU A 61 9.87 6.73 16.60
C LEU A 61 8.75 7.50 17.31
N ASP A 62 9.01 8.73 17.75
CA ASP A 62 7.99 9.56 18.41
C ASP A 62 6.84 9.92 17.46
N SER A 63 7.15 10.13 16.18
CA SER A 63 6.15 10.49 15.16
C SER A 63 5.15 9.37 14.86
N VAL A 64 5.52 8.12 15.15
CA VAL A 64 4.62 6.97 15.03
C VAL A 64 3.91 6.60 16.32
N GLY A 65 4.12 7.36 17.41
CA GLY A 65 3.50 7.11 18.73
C GLY A 65 4.44 6.49 19.77
N GLY A 66 5.71 6.30 19.44
CA GLY A 66 6.72 5.78 20.35
C GLY A 66 6.69 4.26 20.54
N PHE A 67 7.63 3.76 21.34
CA PHE A 67 7.77 2.32 21.63
C PHE A 67 6.49 1.71 22.20
N ALA A 68 5.80 2.43 23.09
CA ALA A 68 4.58 1.95 23.73
C ALA A 68 3.48 1.64 22.70
N TYR A 69 3.37 2.44 21.64
CA TYR A 69 2.38 2.21 20.58
C TYR A 69 2.70 0.96 19.75
N LEU A 70 3.96 0.74 19.40
CA LEU A 70 4.39 -0.49 18.71
C LEU A 70 4.15 -1.74 19.56
N ALA A 71 4.40 -1.64 20.87
CA ALA A 71 4.11 -2.70 21.81
C ALA A 71 2.60 -2.99 21.90
N GLU A 72 1.76 -1.96 21.89
CA GLU A 72 0.31 -2.10 21.86
C GLU A 72 -0.16 -2.81 20.57
N LEU A 73 0.37 -2.43 19.40
CA LEU A 73 0.04 -3.09 18.12
C LEU A 73 0.39 -4.58 18.15
N SER A 74 1.55 -4.92 18.71
CA SER A 74 2.00 -6.31 18.86
C SER A 74 1.10 -7.09 19.81
N LYS A 75 0.80 -6.51 20.99
CA LYS A 75 -0.01 -7.17 22.04
C LYS A 75 -1.46 -7.37 21.65
N ASN A 76 -2.06 -6.41 20.94
CA ASN A 76 -3.46 -6.49 20.50
C ASN A 76 -3.65 -7.38 19.26
N THR A 77 -2.58 -7.99 18.74
CA THR A 77 -2.66 -8.95 17.64
C THR A 77 -2.50 -10.38 18.17
N PRO A 78 -3.61 -11.09 18.47
CA PRO A 78 -3.53 -12.42 19.08
C PRO A 78 -2.96 -13.50 18.15
N SER A 79 -2.98 -13.30 16.83
CA SER A 79 -2.44 -14.24 15.84
C SER A 79 -2.21 -13.58 14.48
N ALA A 80 -1.21 -14.06 13.74
CA ALA A 80 -0.97 -13.73 12.33
C ALA A 80 -1.79 -14.60 11.36
N ALA A 81 -2.61 -15.55 11.85
CA ALA A 81 -3.31 -16.52 11.01
C ALA A 81 -4.24 -15.90 9.94
N ASN A 82 -4.84 -14.74 10.23
CA ASN A 82 -5.76 -14.04 9.33
C ASN A 82 -5.15 -12.78 8.70
N ILE A 83 -3.83 -12.67 8.67
CA ILE A 83 -3.15 -11.44 8.25
C ILE A 83 -3.48 -11.04 6.80
N SER A 84 -3.59 -12.00 5.89
CA SER A 84 -3.97 -11.79 4.49
C SER A 84 -5.37 -11.19 4.37
N ALA A 85 -6.34 -11.71 5.11
CA ALA A 85 -7.71 -11.18 5.11
C ALA A 85 -7.75 -9.73 5.63
N TYR A 86 -6.92 -9.39 6.62
CA TYR A 86 -6.79 -8.00 7.06
C TYR A 86 -6.10 -7.12 6.03
N ALA A 87 -5.12 -7.64 5.29
CA ALA A 87 -4.48 -6.94 4.18
C ALA A 87 -5.50 -6.61 3.08
N ASP A 88 -6.34 -7.56 2.70
CA ASP A 88 -7.42 -7.36 1.74
C ASP A 88 -8.41 -6.27 2.20
N ILE A 89 -8.77 -6.25 3.50
CA ILE A 89 -9.62 -5.20 4.07
C ILE A 89 -8.94 -3.83 3.97
N VAL A 90 -7.66 -3.72 4.31
CA VAL A 90 -6.92 -2.46 4.22
C VAL A 90 -6.89 -1.97 2.77
N ARG A 91 -6.60 -2.87 1.83
CA ARG A 91 -6.57 -2.61 0.40
C ARG A 91 -7.91 -2.10 -0.12
N GLU A 92 -9.00 -2.81 0.17
CA GLU A 92 -10.36 -2.43 -0.25
C GLU A 92 -10.74 -1.04 0.29
N ARG A 93 -10.42 -0.78 1.56
CA ARG A 93 -10.68 0.54 2.15
C ARG A 93 -9.82 1.63 1.55
N ALA A 94 -8.62 1.34 1.05
CA ALA A 94 -7.79 2.31 0.34
C ALA A 94 -8.39 2.68 -1.01
N VAL A 95 -8.85 1.70 -1.78
CA VAL A 95 -9.52 1.90 -3.07
C VAL A 95 -10.73 2.82 -2.93
N VAL A 96 -11.60 2.55 -1.95
CA VAL A 96 -12.78 3.37 -1.70
C VAL A 96 -12.40 4.83 -1.38
N ARG A 97 -11.33 5.06 -0.62
CA ARG A 97 -10.87 6.42 -0.31
C ARG A 97 -10.31 7.13 -1.54
N GLU A 98 -9.56 6.42 -2.37
CA GLU A 98 -9.01 6.96 -3.62
C GLU A 98 -10.14 7.35 -4.59
N MET A 99 -11.16 6.50 -4.72
CA MET A 99 -12.36 6.77 -5.51
C MET A 99 -13.07 8.05 -5.04
N ILE A 100 -13.21 8.25 -3.73
CA ILE A 100 -13.79 9.48 -3.17
C ILE A 100 -12.93 10.71 -3.52
N SER A 101 -11.60 10.59 -3.43
CA SER A 101 -10.68 11.68 -3.81
C SER A 101 -10.85 12.07 -5.27
N VAL A 102 -10.85 11.08 -6.17
CA VAL A 102 -11.03 11.30 -7.62
C VAL A 102 -12.40 11.90 -7.92
N ALA A 103 -13.46 11.42 -7.27
CA ALA A 103 -14.80 11.99 -7.44
C ALA A 103 -14.84 13.48 -7.06
N ASN A 104 -14.17 13.86 -5.97
CA ASN A 104 -14.06 15.26 -5.56
C ASN A 104 -13.24 16.09 -6.56
N GLU A 105 -12.11 15.58 -7.05
CA GLU A 105 -11.29 16.25 -8.08
C GLU A 105 -12.07 16.50 -9.37
N ILE A 106 -12.86 15.52 -9.81
CA ILE A 106 -13.71 15.64 -11.01
C ILE A 106 -14.82 16.67 -10.78
N ALA A 107 -15.49 16.63 -9.62
CA ALA A 107 -16.52 17.58 -9.27
C ALA A 107 -15.97 19.02 -9.21
N GLU A 108 -14.82 19.21 -8.57
CA GLU A 108 -14.13 20.50 -8.47
C GLU A 108 -13.77 21.04 -9.86
N ALA A 109 -13.21 20.21 -10.74
CA ALA A 109 -12.89 20.61 -12.11
C ALA A 109 -14.14 21.00 -12.93
N GLY A 110 -15.29 20.38 -12.65
CA GLY A 110 -16.57 20.74 -13.27
C GLY A 110 -17.14 22.08 -12.77
N PHE A 111 -16.95 22.41 -11.49
CA PHE A 111 -17.35 23.70 -10.92
C PHE A 111 -16.39 24.83 -11.32
N GLU A 112 -15.08 24.56 -11.28
CA GLU A 112 -14.01 25.52 -11.57
C GLU A 112 -13.28 25.12 -12.86
N SER A 113 -13.96 25.27 -13.99
CA SER A 113 -13.42 24.84 -15.28
C SER A 113 -12.16 25.61 -15.71
N ALA A 114 -11.90 26.79 -15.14
CA ALA A 114 -10.71 27.61 -15.43
C ALA A 114 -10.43 27.82 -16.93
N GLY A 115 -11.48 27.83 -17.77
CA GLY A 115 -11.39 27.97 -19.23
C GLY A 115 -11.17 26.67 -20.00
N ARG A 116 -11.17 25.51 -19.34
CA ARG A 116 -11.17 24.19 -19.97
C ARG A 116 -12.46 23.94 -20.73
N THR A 117 -12.35 23.25 -21.86
CA THR A 117 -13.50 22.78 -22.62
C THR A 117 -14.12 21.55 -21.95
N SER A 118 -15.32 21.15 -22.38
CA SER A 118 -15.94 19.91 -21.90
C SER A 118 -15.12 18.67 -22.28
N GLU A 119 -14.41 18.70 -23.41
CA GLU A 119 -13.52 17.62 -23.86
C GLU A 119 -12.35 17.45 -22.88
N ASP A 120 -11.68 18.55 -22.51
CA ASP A 120 -10.58 18.53 -21.54
C ASP A 120 -11.02 17.98 -20.16
N LEU A 121 -12.27 18.24 -19.75
CA LEU A 121 -12.80 17.75 -18.46
C LEU A 121 -13.13 16.26 -18.50
N LEU A 122 -13.62 15.75 -19.63
CA LEU A 122 -13.86 14.32 -19.83
C LEU A 122 -12.53 13.55 -19.83
N ASP A 123 -11.52 14.05 -20.56
CA ASP A 123 -10.18 13.45 -20.60
C ASP A 123 -9.53 13.41 -19.20
N LEU A 124 -9.69 14.49 -18.42
CA LEU A 124 -9.24 14.52 -17.03
C LEU A 124 -9.94 13.42 -16.21
N ALA A 125 -11.27 13.32 -16.30
CA ALA A 125 -12.03 12.33 -15.56
C ALA A 125 -11.61 10.91 -15.92
N GLU A 126 -11.51 10.59 -17.21
CA GLU A 126 -11.07 9.29 -17.71
C GLU A 126 -9.67 8.93 -17.17
N SER A 127 -8.71 9.85 -17.28
CA SER A 127 -7.35 9.65 -16.77
C SER A 127 -7.34 9.38 -15.26
N ARG A 128 -8.17 10.08 -14.49
CA ARG A 128 -8.21 9.95 -13.03
C ARG A 128 -8.81 8.63 -12.58
N VAL A 129 -9.94 8.19 -13.15
CA VAL A 129 -10.50 6.88 -12.76
C VAL A 129 -9.64 5.73 -13.31
N PHE A 130 -9.02 5.90 -14.48
CA PHE A 130 -8.11 4.88 -15.01
C PHE A 130 -6.90 4.66 -14.10
N LYS A 131 -6.34 5.72 -13.51
CA LYS A 131 -5.24 5.60 -12.52
C LYS A 131 -5.61 4.76 -11.30
N ILE A 132 -6.87 4.80 -10.86
CA ILE A 132 -7.35 3.93 -9.79
C ILE A 132 -7.32 2.47 -10.24
N ALA A 133 -7.66 2.15 -11.49
CA ALA A 133 -7.56 0.78 -11.97
C ALA A 133 -6.09 0.34 -12.14
N GLU A 134 -5.24 1.21 -12.67
CA GLU A 134 -3.81 0.92 -12.93
C GLU A 134 -3.01 0.72 -11.63
N SER A 135 -3.23 1.54 -10.60
CA SER A 135 -2.57 1.37 -9.29
C SER A 135 -2.93 0.06 -8.59
N ARG A 136 -3.96 -0.62 -9.12
CA ARG A 136 -4.54 -1.84 -8.56
C ARG A 136 -4.27 -3.08 -9.38
N ALA A 137 -3.89 -2.94 -10.65
CA ALA A 137 -3.38 -4.05 -11.44
C ALA A 137 -2.09 -4.57 -10.80
N ASN A 138 -2.06 -5.86 -10.45
CA ASN A 138 -0.83 -6.52 -10.02
C ASN A 138 0.24 -6.36 -11.11
N LYS A 139 1.53 -6.43 -10.73
CA LYS A 139 2.65 -6.49 -11.70
C LYS A 139 2.44 -7.58 -12.78
N ASP A 140 1.60 -8.57 -12.52
CA ASP A 140 1.24 -9.65 -13.44
C ASP A 140 0.02 -9.41 -14.35
N GLU A 141 -0.76 -8.34 -14.15
CA GLU A 141 -1.99 -8.05 -14.91
C GLU A 141 -1.91 -6.74 -15.71
N GLY A 142 -0.76 -6.07 -15.71
CA GLY A 142 -0.48 -4.97 -16.65
C GLY A 142 -0.30 -5.46 -18.09
N PRO A 143 -0.34 -4.56 -19.10
CA PRO A 143 -0.06 -4.94 -20.48
C PRO A 143 1.33 -5.56 -20.60
N LYS A 144 1.38 -6.89 -20.82
CA LYS A 144 2.63 -7.62 -21.06
C LYS A 144 3.14 -7.32 -22.46
N ASN A 145 4.44 -7.08 -22.60
CA ASN A 145 5.04 -6.93 -23.92
C ASN A 145 4.82 -8.23 -24.71
N ILE A 146 4.46 -8.11 -25.99
CA ILE A 146 4.24 -9.29 -26.85
C ILE A 146 5.49 -10.17 -26.88
N ALA A 147 6.69 -9.60 -26.78
CA ALA A 147 7.94 -10.36 -26.69
C ALA A 147 7.99 -11.28 -25.47
N ASP A 148 7.55 -10.79 -24.30
CA ASP A 148 7.57 -11.55 -23.04
C ASP A 148 6.57 -12.72 -23.04
N VAL A 149 5.42 -12.53 -23.73
CA VAL A 149 4.39 -13.57 -23.89
C VAL A 149 4.85 -14.69 -24.84
N LEU A 150 5.59 -14.33 -25.89
CA LEU A 150 6.09 -15.28 -26.89
C LEU A 150 7.22 -16.16 -26.37
N ASP A 151 8.12 -15.63 -25.54
CA ASP A 151 9.17 -16.45 -24.90
C ASP A 151 8.58 -17.42 -23.86
N ALA A 152 7.56 -16.99 -23.10
CA ALA A 152 6.87 -17.87 -22.15
C ALA A 152 6.12 -19.03 -22.84
N THR A 153 5.61 -18.83 -24.06
CA THR A 153 4.96 -19.91 -24.83
C THR A 153 5.96 -20.82 -25.54
N ARG A 154 7.19 -20.37 -25.78
CA ARG A 154 8.24 -21.15 -26.45
C ARG A 154 8.97 -22.12 -25.53
N GLY A 155 8.93 -21.89 -24.21
CA GLY A 155 9.45 -22.82 -23.19
C GLY A 155 8.47 -23.93 -22.77
N ALA A 156 7.24 -23.93 -23.30
CA ALA A 156 6.17 -24.88 -22.96
C ALA A 156 6.04 -26.04 -23.97
N TYR A 157 6.98 -26.19 -24.91
CA TYR A 157 7.07 -27.30 -25.86
C TYR A 157 8.50 -27.85 -25.94
#